data_AF-A0A939RYG1-F1
#
_entry.id   AF-A0A939RYG1-F1
#
_cell.length_a   1.000
_cell.length_b   1.000
_cell.length_c   1.000
_cell.angle_alpha   90.00
_cell.angle_beta   90.00
_cell.angle_gamma   90.00
#
_symmetry.space_group_name_H-M   'P 1'
#
loop_
_entity.id
_entity.type
_entity.pdbx_description
1 polymer ?
#
loop_
_entity_poly.entity_id
_entity_poly.type
_entity_poly.pdbx_seq_one_letter_code
_entity_poly.pdbx_strand_id
1 'polypeptide(L)'
;MNPRGPAHLFLAWAVHDVEEAIAFPGTCGSLADTTGIEALRLDQRQSWLAVGLMGVLAAFACRRGRTSEVRSRLYRATVAGLHAHVATHLLASLLQRSYTAGVATALPVMLPGAESARREIRDSGRPLRTRDYLAGAALLIPAALACQVLARVLIRRSE
;
A
#
# COMPACT_ATOMS: atom_id res chain seq x y z
N MET A 1 5.31 -4.09 26.69
CA MET A 1 4.04 -3.72 26.03
C MET A 1 3.81 -4.70 24.88
N ASN A 2 2.62 -5.25 24.66
CA ASN A 2 2.38 -6.13 23.50
C ASN A 2 1.87 -5.28 22.32
N PRO A 3 2.72 -4.99 21.31
CA PRO A 3 2.38 -3.97 20.32
C PRO A 3 1.24 -4.44 19.41
N ARG A 4 0.14 -3.66 19.37
CA ARG A 4 -1.07 -3.97 18.58
C ARG A 4 -1.09 -3.25 17.24
N GLY A 5 -0.38 -2.13 17.12
CA GLY A 5 -0.26 -1.32 15.91
C GLY A 5 0.18 -2.13 14.68
N PRO A 6 1.17 -3.03 14.74
CA PRO A 6 1.53 -3.87 13.61
C PRO A 6 0.38 -4.76 13.11
N ALA A 7 -0.44 -5.29 14.01
CA ALA A 7 -1.58 -6.14 13.64
C ALA A 7 -2.72 -5.30 13.04
N HIS A 8 -3.04 -4.16 13.65
CA HIS A 8 -4.07 -3.25 13.12
C HIS A 8 -3.70 -2.71 11.74
N LEU A 9 -2.44 -2.31 11.53
CA LEU A 9 -1.95 -1.87 10.23
C LEU A 9 -2.09 -2.99 9.19
N PHE A 10 -1.64 -4.20 9.50
CA PHE A 10 -1.69 -5.31 8.55
C PHE A 10 -3.12 -5.70 8.19
N LEU A 11 -4.02 -5.74 9.16
CA LEU A 11 -5.43 -6.03 8.91
C LEU A 11 -6.09 -4.95 8.05
N ALA A 12 -5.87 -3.68 8.38
CA ALA A 12 -6.39 -2.56 7.61
C ALA A 12 -5.84 -2.56 6.17
N TRP A 13 -4.53 -2.80 6.02
CA TRP A 13 -3.88 -2.96 4.72
C TRP A 13 -4.50 -4.11 3.93
N ALA A 14 -4.68 -5.29 4.54
CA ALA A 14 -5.24 -6.44 3.83
C ALA A 14 -6.67 -6.20 3.33
N VAL A 15 -7.51 -5.53 4.12
CA VAL A 15 -8.88 -5.20 3.70
C VAL A 15 -8.88 -4.14 2.60
N HIS A 16 -8.06 -3.10 2.76
CA HIS A 16 -7.90 -2.03 1.77
C HIS A 16 -7.35 -2.56 0.43
N ASP A 17 -6.34 -3.42 0.46
CA ASP A 17 -5.70 -3.96 -0.73
C ASP A 17 -6.56 -5.02 -1.45
N VAL A 18 -7.56 -5.62 -0.79
CA VAL A 18 -8.57 -6.43 -1.50
C VAL A 18 -9.41 -5.55 -2.44
N GLU A 19 -9.82 -4.37 -1.96
CA GLU A 19 -10.51 -3.40 -2.82
C GLU A 19 -9.58 -2.93 -3.94
N GLU A 20 -8.30 -2.64 -3.65
CA GLU A 20 -7.33 -2.29 -4.68
C GLU A 20 -7.20 -3.42 -5.71
N ALA A 21 -7.00 -4.67 -5.28
CA ALA A 21 -6.81 -5.79 -6.18
C ALA A 21 -7.96 -5.94 -7.19
N ILE A 22 -9.20 -5.70 -6.73
CA ILE A 22 -10.41 -5.77 -7.56
C ILE A 22 -10.52 -4.55 -8.49
N ALA A 23 -10.30 -3.33 -7.99
CA ALA A 23 -10.55 -2.10 -8.74
C ALA A 23 -9.37 -1.64 -9.62
N PHE A 24 -8.15 -2.13 -9.36
CA PHE A 24 -6.93 -1.66 -10.02
C PHE A 24 -6.92 -1.89 -11.53
N PRO A 25 -7.36 -3.05 -12.07
CA PRO A 25 -7.48 -3.25 -13.52
C PRO A 25 -8.36 -2.18 -14.20
N GLY A 26 -9.49 -1.82 -13.59
CA GLY A 26 -10.39 -0.78 -14.12
C GLY A 26 -9.77 0.61 -14.11
N THR A 27 -9.05 0.94 -13.02
CA THR A 27 -8.32 2.22 -12.90
C THR A 27 -7.21 2.32 -13.96
N CYS A 28 -6.43 1.25 -14.14
CA CYS A 28 -5.41 1.15 -15.16
C CYS A 28 -5.98 1.20 -16.58
N GLY A 29 -7.13 0.56 -16.82
CA GLY A 29 -7.85 0.62 -18.10
C GLY A 29 -8.28 2.04 -18.45
N SER A 30 -8.94 2.73 -17.52
CA SER A 30 -9.36 4.12 -17.72
C SER A 30 -8.18 5.06 -17.98
N LEU A 31 -7.04 4.83 -17.32
CA LEU A 31 -5.84 5.63 -17.53
C LEU A 31 -5.19 5.33 -18.89
N ALA A 32 -5.17 4.06 -19.31
CA ALA A 32 -4.72 3.67 -20.65
C ALA A 32 -5.57 4.33 -21.74
N ASP A 33 -6.90 4.34 -21.57
CA ASP A 33 -7.82 4.97 -22.52
C ASP A 33 -7.63 6.48 -22.62
N THR A 34 -7.35 7.14 -21.49
CA THR A 34 -7.13 8.60 -21.45
C THR A 34 -5.78 9.01 -22.03
N THR A 35 -4.75 8.18 -21.86
CA THR A 35 -3.36 8.50 -22.26
C THR A 35 -2.95 7.90 -23.60
N GLY A 36 -3.67 6.90 -24.09
CA GLY A 36 -3.28 6.06 -25.23
C GLY A 36 -2.16 5.06 -24.92
N ILE A 37 -1.72 4.93 -23.67
CA ILE A 37 -0.59 4.08 -23.28
C ILE A 37 -1.11 2.69 -22.88
N GLU A 38 -1.14 1.77 -23.83
CA GLU A 38 -1.65 0.40 -23.61
C GLU A 38 -0.83 -0.39 -22.57
N ALA A 39 0.46 -0.07 -22.39
CA ALA A 39 1.31 -0.69 -21.37
C ALA A 39 0.80 -0.46 -19.93
N LEU A 40 -0.09 0.54 -19.71
CA LEU A 40 -0.70 0.77 -18.41
C LEU A 40 -1.76 -0.27 -18.06
N ARG A 41 -2.41 -0.88 -19.06
CA ARG A 41 -3.44 -1.89 -18.82
C ARG A 41 -2.88 -3.08 -18.07
N LEU A 42 -3.73 -3.67 -17.24
CA LEU A 42 -3.36 -4.72 -16.31
C LEU A 42 -4.55 -5.65 -16.11
N ASP A 43 -4.29 -6.95 -16.11
CA ASP A 43 -5.33 -7.96 -15.96
C ASP A 43 -5.58 -8.28 -14.48
N GLN A 44 -6.77 -8.81 -14.18
CA GLN A 44 -7.18 -9.15 -12.81
C GLN A 44 -6.21 -10.09 -12.10
N ARG A 45 -5.67 -11.09 -12.81
CA ARG A 45 -4.69 -12.04 -12.25
C ARG A 45 -3.36 -11.38 -11.88
N GLN A 46 -2.90 -10.44 -12.72
CA GLN A 46 -1.70 -9.66 -12.44
C GLN A 46 -1.89 -8.76 -11.21
N SER A 47 -3.09 -8.16 -11.08
CA SER A 47 -3.46 -7.35 -9.92
C SER A 47 -3.36 -8.14 -8.61
N TRP A 48 -4.02 -9.30 -8.55
CA TRP A 48 -4.00 -10.17 -7.37
C TRP A 48 -2.59 -10.65 -7.01
N LEU A 49 -1.78 -11.02 -8.01
CA LEU A 49 -0.41 -11.45 -7.76
C LEU A 49 0.44 -10.30 -7.22
N ALA A 50 0.37 -9.11 -7.83
CA ALA A 50 1.14 -7.95 -7.38
C ALA A 50 0.76 -7.55 -5.94
N VAL A 51 -0.54 -7.50 -5.62
CA VAL A 51 -1.03 -7.22 -4.27
C VAL A 51 -0.61 -8.31 -3.28
N GLY A 52 -0.71 -9.58 -3.66
CA GLY A 52 -0.27 -10.70 -2.82
C GLY A 52 1.22 -10.62 -2.45
N LEU A 53 2.07 -10.25 -3.41
CA LEU A 53 3.50 -10.03 -3.18
C LEU A 53 3.75 -8.86 -2.21
N MET A 54 3.04 -7.74 -2.40
CA MET A 54 3.08 -6.62 -1.46
C MET A 54 2.63 -7.05 -0.05
N GLY A 55 1.65 -7.95 0.05
CA GLY A 55 1.20 -8.51 1.32
C GLY A 55 2.25 -9.29 2.07
N VAL A 56 3.10 -10.04 1.37
CA VAL A 56 4.25 -10.71 2.00
C VAL A 56 5.22 -9.67 2.60
N LEU A 57 5.49 -8.58 1.87
CA LEU A 57 6.38 -7.51 2.34
C LEU A 57 5.76 -6.75 3.54
N ALA A 58 4.48 -6.42 3.47
CA ALA A 58 3.74 -5.76 4.54
C ALA A 58 3.69 -6.64 5.80
N ALA A 59 3.39 -7.93 5.65
CA ALA A 59 3.41 -8.90 6.75
C ALA A 59 4.80 -9.02 7.38
N PHE A 60 5.86 -9.07 6.56
CA PHE A 60 7.24 -9.10 7.03
C PHE A 60 7.59 -7.84 7.84
N ALA A 61 7.26 -6.65 7.33
CA ALA A 61 7.48 -5.38 8.03
C ALA A 61 6.71 -5.33 9.36
N CYS A 62 5.45 -5.76 9.40
CA CYS A 62 4.64 -5.82 10.61
C CYS A 62 5.19 -6.82 11.63
N ARG A 63 5.66 -8.00 11.18
CA ARG A 63 6.37 -8.96 12.04
C ARG A 63 7.64 -8.36 12.64
N ARG A 64 8.41 -7.60 11.85
CA ARG A 64 9.58 -6.85 12.35
C ARG A 64 9.18 -5.77 13.35
N GLY A 65 8.06 -5.08 13.13
CA GLY A 65 7.47 -4.13 14.08
C GLY A 65 7.15 -4.80 15.41
N ARG A 66 6.43 -5.93 15.38
CA ARG A 66 6.05 -6.68 16.58
C ARG A 66 7.26 -7.18 17.37
N THR A 67 8.22 -7.79 16.69
CA THR A 67 9.44 -8.37 17.31
C THR A 67 10.42 -7.33 17.86
N SER A 68 10.41 -6.11 17.33
CA SER A 68 11.29 -5.03 17.76
C SER A 68 10.63 -4.02 18.68
N GLU A 69 9.38 -4.27 19.11
CA GLU A 69 8.57 -3.33 19.87
C GLU A 69 8.55 -1.97 19.17
N VAL A 70 8.15 -1.97 17.90
CA VAL A 70 8.02 -0.81 17.00
C VAL A 70 9.30 -0.02 16.70
N ARG A 71 10.48 -0.50 17.14
CA ARG A 71 11.79 0.15 16.89
C ARG A 71 12.38 -0.11 15.51
N SER A 72 11.89 -1.13 14.78
CA SER A 72 12.39 -1.51 13.45
C SER A 72 12.28 -0.34 12.46
N ARG A 73 13.41 0.04 11.85
CA ARG A 73 13.45 1.07 10.80
C ARG A 73 12.57 0.70 9.60
N LEU A 74 12.57 -0.58 9.22
CA LEU A 74 11.72 -1.09 8.15
C LEU A 74 10.23 -0.87 8.48
N TYR A 75 9.81 -1.28 9.68
CA TYR A 75 8.42 -1.12 10.11
C TYR A 75 8.00 0.35 10.14
N ARG A 76 8.84 1.24 10.69
CA ARG A 76 8.57 2.68 10.75
C ARG A 76 8.45 3.30 9.36
N ALA A 77 9.34 2.94 8.43
CA ALA A 77 9.26 3.39 7.04
C ALA A 77 7.98 2.88 6.37
N THR A 78 7.61 1.61 6.58
CA THR A 78 6.35 1.05 6.07
C THR A 78 5.13 1.78 6.64
N VAL A 79 5.05 2.03 7.95
CA VAL A 79 3.94 2.79 8.55
C VAL A 79 3.87 4.20 7.94
N ALA A 80 5.00 4.90 7.85
CA ALA A 80 5.03 6.25 7.29
C ALA A 80 4.59 6.28 5.81
N GLY A 81 5.10 5.34 5.00
CA GLY A 81 4.76 5.22 3.59
C GLY A 81 3.29 4.86 3.38
N LEU A 82 2.77 3.87 4.11
CA LEU A 82 1.37 3.46 4.04
C LEU A 82 0.40 4.53 4.58
N HIS A 83 0.82 5.31 5.57
CA HIS A 83 0.06 6.46 6.04
C HIS A 83 -0.04 7.55 4.96
N ALA A 84 1.06 7.84 4.25
CA ALA A 84 1.07 8.77 3.13
C ALA A 84 0.30 8.24 1.90
N HIS A 85 0.32 6.93 1.66
CA HIS A 85 -0.40 6.24 0.57
C HIS A 85 -1.91 6.48 0.60
N VAL A 86 -2.51 6.72 1.77
CA VAL A 86 -3.93 7.12 1.85
C VAL A 86 -4.21 8.36 0.99
N ALA A 87 -3.30 9.34 1.02
CA ALA A 87 -3.49 10.59 0.29
C ALA A 87 -3.33 10.41 -1.24
N THR A 88 -2.53 9.44 -1.70
CA THR A 88 -2.33 9.22 -3.13
C THR A 88 -3.61 8.70 -3.79
N HIS A 89 -4.44 7.93 -3.09
CA HIS A 89 -5.75 7.49 -3.59
C HIS A 89 -6.74 8.62 -3.77
N LEU A 90 -6.82 9.51 -2.77
CA LEU A 90 -7.67 10.69 -2.85
C LEU A 90 -7.23 11.59 -4.00
N LEU A 91 -5.92 11.81 -4.14
CA LEU A 91 -5.37 12.60 -5.23
C LEU A 91 -5.65 11.95 -6.59
N ALA A 92 -5.47 10.63 -6.73
CA ALA A 92 -5.76 9.90 -7.96
C ALA A 92 -7.23 10.05 -8.36
N SER A 93 -8.17 9.84 -7.43
CA SER A 93 -9.60 10.02 -7.67
C SER A 93 -9.97 11.46 -8.03
N LEU A 94 -9.35 12.46 -7.38
CA LEU A 94 -9.58 13.86 -7.71
C LEU A 94 -9.07 14.21 -9.11
N LEU A 95 -7.87 13.74 -9.48
CA LEU A 95 -7.26 14.01 -10.79
C LEU A 95 -8.02 13.30 -11.93
N GLN A 96 -8.47 12.07 -11.70
CA GLN A 96 -9.25 11.30 -12.70
C GLN A 96 -10.74 11.66 -12.69
N ARG A 97 -11.21 12.40 -11.67
CA ARG A 97 -12.62 12.79 -11.46
C ARG A 97 -13.55 11.57 -11.52
N SER A 98 -13.06 10.44 -11.02
CA SER A 98 -13.71 9.13 -11.10
C SER A 98 -13.37 8.30 -9.87
N TYR A 99 -14.06 7.18 -9.71
CA TYR A 99 -13.68 6.17 -8.74
C TYR A 99 -12.35 5.51 -9.16
N THR A 100 -11.36 5.56 -8.28
CA THR A 100 -10.09 4.86 -8.46
C THR A 100 -9.90 3.79 -7.39
N ALA A 101 -9.15 2.75 -7.73
CA ALA A 101 -8.71 1.75 -6.77
C ALA A 101 -8.14 2.41 -5.51
N GLY A 102 -8.50 1.86 -4.36
CA GLY A 102 -8.14 2.32 -3.03
C GLY A 102 -9.08 3.36 -2.43
N VAL A 103 -9.84 4.12 -3.23
CA VAL A 103 -10.51 5.32 -2.70
C VAL A 103 -11.61 5.01 -1.70
N ALA A 104 -12.36 3.91 -1.88
CA ALA A 104 -13.47 3.58 -1.00
C ALA A 104 -13.00 3.18 0.41
N THR A 105 -11.81 2.59 0.51
CA THR A 105 -11.26 2.06 1.76
C THR A 105 -10.14 2.90 2.36
N ALA A 106 -9.56 3.84 1.59
CA ALA A 106 -8.43 4.68 2.03
C ALA A 106 -8.70 5.41 3.36
N LEU A 107 -9.83 6.13 3.46
CA LEU A 107 -10.21 6.87 4.66
C LEU A 107 -10.86 6.01 5.75
N PRO A 108 -11.86 5.16 5.47
CA PRO A 108 -12.56 4.44 6.54
C PRO A 108 -11.81 3.21 7.07
N VAL A 109 -10.84 2.65 6.32
CA VAL A 109 -10.14 1.42 6.70
C VAL A 109 -8.65 1.66 6.89
N MET A 110 -7.97 2.10 5.83
CA MET A 110 -6.51 2.15 5.83
C MET A 110 -5.97 3.22 6.79
N LEU A 111 -6.55 4.41 6.77
CA LEU A 111 -6.15 5.52 7.63
C LEU A 111 -6.26 5.19 9.13
N PRO A 112 -7.38 4.65 9.66
CA PRO A 112 -7.46 4.22 11.06
C PRO A 112 -6.39 3.20 11.45
N GLY A 113 -6.12 2.20 10.61
CA GLY A 113 -5.08 1.20 10.86
C GLY A 113 -3.67 1.80 10.90
N ALA A 114 -3.35 2.65 9.92
CA ALA A 114 -2.06 3.35 9.86
C ALA A 114 -1.87 4.33 11.02
N GLU A 115 -2.92 5.06 11.39
CA GLU A 115 -2.89 6.00 12.52
C GLU A 115 -2.74 5.25 13.85
N SER A 116 -3.37 4.08 14.03
CA SER A 116 -3.16 3.25 15.21
C SER A 116 -1.68 2.84 15.38
N ALA A 117 -1.03 2.39 14.29
CA ALA A 117 0.39 2.05 14.30
C ALA A 117 1.29 3.27 14.54
N ARG A 118 0.96 4.40 13.94
CA ARG A 118 1.69 5.67 14.13
C ARG A 118 1.61 6.17 15.57
N ARG A 119 0.43 6.07 16.20
CA ARG A 119 0.24 6.44 17.61
C ARG A 119 1.09 5.58 18.52
N GLU A 120 1.11 4.26 18.32
CA GLU A 120 1.95 3.36 19.11
C GLU A 120 3.46 3.67 18.96
N ILE A 121 3.90 4.01 17.74
CA ILE A 121 5.28 4.48 17.51
C ILE A 121 5.55 5.79 18.26
N ARG A 122 4.62 6.74 18.25
CA ARG A 122 4.76 8.00 18.99
C ARG A 122 4.83 7.75 20.49
N ASP A 123 3.97 6.89 21.02
CA ASP A 123 3.87 6.59 22.44
C ASP A 123 5.10 5.82 22.94
N SER A 124 5.87 5.17 22.05
CA SER A 124 7.21 4.63 22.34
C SER A 124 8.31 5.70 22.54
N GLY A 125 7.97 6.99 22.48
CA GLY A 125 8.89 8.12 22.64
C GLY A 125 9.68 8.48 21.38
N ARG A 126 9.39 7.86 20.24
CA ARG A 126 10.09 8.10 18.97
C ARG A 126 9.09 8.34 17.83
N PRO A 127 8.41 9.50 17.77
CA PRO A 127 7.46 9.78 16.69
C PRO A 127 8.08 9.65 15.31
N LEU A 128 7.26 9.34 14.30
CA LEU A 128 7.69 9.32 12.91
C LEU A 128 8.16 10.72 12.49
N ARG A 129 9.25 10.77 11.72
CA ARG A 129 9.85 12.01 11.19
C ARG A 129 9.77 12.02 9.67
N THR A 130 10.01 13.18 9.05
CA THR A 130 10.08 13.32 7.58
C THR A 130 10.98 12.28 6.92
N ARG A 131 12.12 11.94 7.54
CA ARG A 131 13.02 10.89 7.05
C ARG A 131 12.37 9.51 6.99
N ASP A 132 11.46 9.19 7.92
CA ASP A 132 10.72 7.92 7.89
C ASP A 132 9.75 7.89 6.69
N TYR A 133 9.11 9.02 6.35
CA TYR A 133 8.26 9.14 5.15
C TYR A 133 9.05 9.03 3.85
N LEU A 134 10.21 9.70 3.75
CA LEU A 134 11.09 9.58 2.60
C LEU A 134 11.60 8.14 2.44
N ALA A 135 11.99 7.49 3.54
CA ALA A 135 12.37 6.09 3.52
C ALA A 135 11.20 5.18 3.15
N GLY A 136 9.98 5.50 3.59
CA GLY A 136 8.75 4.81 3.21
C GLY A 136 8.48 4.89 1.72
N ALA A 137 8.59 6.09 1.13
CA ALA A 137 8.45 6.27 -0.32
C ALA A 137 9.54 5.51 -1.09
N ALA A 138 10.81 5.65 -0.67
CA ALA A 138 11.95 4.95 -1.28
C ALA A 138 11.88 3.43 -1.15
N LEU A 139 11.09 2.91 -0.20
CA LEU A 139 10.85 1.49 -0.03
C LEU A 139 9.64 1.01 -0.85
N LEU A 140 8.48 1.66 -0.67
CA LEU A 140 7.20 1.16 -1.17
C LEU A 140 7.04 1.40 -2.67
N ILE A 141 7.52 2.51 -3.22
CA ILE A 141 7.40 2.79 -4.65
C ILE A 141 8.19 1.74 -5.47
N PRO A 142 9.49 1.49 -5.22
CA PRO A 142 10.22 0.45 -5.95
C PRO A 142 9.66 -0.95 -5.70
N ALA A 143 9.22 -1.25 -4.47
CA ALA A 143 8.62 -2.55 -4.16
C ALA A 143 7.33 -2.78 -4.96
N ALA A 144 6.44 -1.80 -5.03
CA ALA A 144 5.22 -1.87 -5.81
C ALA A 144 5.53 -2.06 -7.30
N LEU A 145 6.45 -1.25 -7.86
CA LEU A 145 6.88 -1.40 -9.25
C LEU A 145 7.47 -2.79 -9.54
N ALA A 146 8.31 -3.31 -8.65
CA ALA A 146 8.89 -4.64 -8.79
C ALA A 146 7.81 -5.74 -8.74
N CYS A 147 6.82 -5.63 -7.84
CA CYS A 147 5.70 -6.56 -7.79
C CYS A 147 4.86 -6.53 -9.06
N GLN A 148 4.62 -5.34 -9.63
CA GLN A 148 3.90 -5.17 -10.89
C GLN A 148 4.68 -5.77 -12.06
N VAL A 149 5.99 -5.51 -12.16
CA VAL A 149 6.84 -6.12 -13.19
C VAL A 149 6.85 -7.64 -13.07
N LEU A 150 7.02 -8.16 -11.86
CA LEU A 150 7.02 -9.60 -11.61
C LEU A 150 5.67 -10.23 -11.99
N ALA A 151 4.56 -9.58 -11.64
CA ALA A 151 3.24 -10.04 -12.02
C ALA A 151 3.04 -10.09 -13.54
N ARG A 152 3.54 -9.08 -14.27
CA ARG A 152 3.49 -9.04 -15.74
C ARG A 152 4.36 -10.10 -16.40
N VAL A 153 5.52 -10.41 -15.83
CA VAL A 153 6.44 -11.44 -16.37
C VAL A 153 5.92 -12.85 -16.09
N LEU A 154 5.37 -13.09 -14.90
CA LEU A 154 4.89 -14.42 -14.50
C LEU A 154 3.51 -14.76 -15.05
N ILE A 155 2.66 -13.76 -15.30
CA ILE A 155 1.30 -13.94 -15.81
C ILE A 155 1.19 -13.26 -17.17
N ARG A 156 1.12 -14.06 -18.24
CA ARG A 156 0.75 -13.56 -19.57
C ARG A 156 -0.67 -13.01 -19.53
N ARG A 157 -0.88 -11.88 -20.21
CA ARG A 157 -2.22 -11.29 -20.34
C ARG A 157 -3.14 -12.27 -21.07
N SER A 158 -4.35 -12.43 -20.56
CA SER A 158 -5.42 -13.10 -21.29
C SER A 158 -6.05 -12.06 -22.21
N GLU A 159 -6.04 -12.32 -23.52
CA GLU A 159 -6.75 -11.49 -24.52
C GLU A 159 -8.26 -11.47 -24.28
#